data_AF-A0A0F7M0Z6-F1
#
_entry.id   AF-A0A0F7M0Z6-F1
#
_cell.length_a   1.000
_cell.length_b   1.000
_cell.length_c   1.000
_cell.angle_alpha   90.00
_cell.angle_beta   90.00
_cell.angle_gamma   90.00
#
_symmetry.space_group_name_H-M   'P 1'
#
loop_
_entity.id
_entity.type
_entity.pdbx_description
1 polymer ?
#
loop_
_entity_poly.entity_id
_entity_poly.type
_entity_poly.pdbx_seq_one_letter_code
_entity_poly.pdbx_strand_id
1 'polypeptide(L)'
;MSRTHNNNYYPLVILLLVAALVAISYLYVAERGRHYVDDSSLSNTEKTGLQGQKVFHWKLVTTWPKNFPGLGTAPEKFAKAVDTMSQGRLKVRVYGAGELVPAMGVFDAVSAGSVQAGHGGAYYWKGKIPASIFFTTVPFGMNAQEMNGWLYHGGGMELWREVYAPFNLIPFAAGNTGVQMAGWFNKEINSVDDIKGLKMRIPGSGGEVWSRLGGAAINLPGASCIPRCKPA
;
A
#
# COMPACT_ATOMS: atom_id res chain seq x y z
N MET A 1 66.46 -32.95 -22.70
CA MET A 1 65.28 -32.23 -23.23
C MET A 1 64.03 -32.86 -22.60
N SER A 2 63.66 -32.44 -21.38
CA SER A 2 62.54 -33.04 -20.63
C SER A 2 61.32 -32.12 -20.72
N ARG A 3 60.25 -32.60 -21.35
CA ARG A 3 58.94 -31.93 -21.43
C ARG A 3 58.22 -32.14 -20.10
N THR A 4 58.05 -31.08 -19.31
CA THR A 4 57.16 -31.07 -18.15
C THR A 4 55.71 -30.93 -18.61
N HIS A 5 54.90 -31.97 -18.39
CA HIS A 5 53.46 -31.99 -18.66
C HIS A 5 52.75 -31.13 -17.59
N ASN A 6 52.38 -29.88 -17.94
CA ASN A 6 51.51 -29.07 -17.09
C ASN A 6 50.06 -29.53 -17.29
N ASN A 7 49.54 -30.33 -16.36
CA ASN A 7 48.14 -30.70 -16.35
C ASN A 7 47.29 -29.48 -15.94
N ASN A 8 46.49 -28.98 -16.88
CA ASN A 8 45.63 -27.82 -16.70
C ASN A 8 44.29 -28.27 -16.06
N TYR A 9 44.24 -28.28 -14.73
CA TYR A 9 43.06 -28.74 -13.95
C TYR A 9 41.96 -27.67 -13.79
N TYR A 10 42.25 -26.42 -14.17
CA TYR A 10 41.32 -25.29 -14.12
C TYR A 10 39.93 -25.55 -14.76
N PRO A 11 39.79 -26.19 -15.95
CA PRO A 11 38.48 -26.48 -16.52
C PRO A 11 37.64 -27.45 -15.66
N LEU A 12 38.26 -28.41 -14.98
CA LEU A 12 37.54 -29.33 -14.08
C LEU A 12 37.09 -28.62 -12.80
N VAL A 13 37.93 -27.73 -12.27
CA VAL A 13 37.58 -26.93 -11.08
C VAL A 13 36.42 -25.98 -11.39
N ILE A 14 36.43 -25.33 -12.55
CA ILE A 14 35.32 -24.43 -12.97
C ILE A 14 34.01 -25.21 -13.11
N LEU A 15 34.03 -26.40 -13.72
CA LEU A 15 32.83 -27.23 -13.85
C LEU A 15 32.28 -27.68 -12.50
N LEU A 16 33.14 -28.04 -11.55
CA LEU A 16 32.72 -28.39 -10.18
C LEU A 16 32.10 -27.21 -9.45
N LEU A 17 32.67 -26.00 -9.59
CA LEU A 17 32.13 -24.80 -8.96
C LEU A 17 30.77 -24.39 -9.54
N VAL A 18 30.58 -24.51 -10.87
CA VAL A 18 29.28 -24.24 -11.51
C VAL A 18 28.24 -25.28 -11.07
N ALA A 19 28.60 -26.56 -11.01
CA ALA A 19 27.70 -27.61 -10.53
C ALA A 19 27.29 -27.38 -9.06
N ALA A 20 28.22 -26.96 -8.21
CA ALA A 20 27.94 -26.60 -6.82
C ALA A 20 27.00 -25.39 -6.71
N LEU A 21 27.20 -24.36 -7.52
CA LEU A 21 26.34 -23.17 -7.53
C LEU A 21 24.90 -23.49 -7.97
N VAL A 22 24.74 -24.36 -8.97
CA VAL A 22 23.44 -24.85 -9.43
C VAL A 22 22.76 -25.70 -8.36
N ALA A 23 23.50 -26.58 -7.69
CA ALA A 23 22.96 -27.40 -6.59
C ALA A 23 22.50 -26.56 -5.40
N ILE A 24 23.28 -25.53 -5.01
CA ILE A 24 22.91 -24.60 -3.94
C ILE A 24 21.67 -23.79 -4.33
N SER A 25 21.62 -23.31 -5.58
CA SER A 25 20.44 -22.59 -6.10
C SER A 25 19.19 -23.48 -6.11
N TYR A 26 19.34 -24.74 -6.51
CA TYR A 26 18.28 -25.73 -6.49
C TYR A 26 17.80 -26.03 -5.07
N LEU A 27 18.72 -26.22 -4.12
CA LEU A 27 18.39 -26.43 -2.71
C LEU A 27 17.68 -25.23 -2.10
N TYR A 28 18.11 -24.01 -2.42
CA TYR A 28 17.46 -22.77 -1.97
C TYR A 28 16.04 -22.63 -2.56
N VAL A 29 15.86 -22.96 -3.84
CA VAL A 29 14.53 -22.98 -4.48
C VAL A 29 13.66 -24.10 -3.90
N ALA A 30 14.20 -25.28 -3.60
CA ALA A 30 13.47 -26.37 -2.98
C ALA A 30 13.09 -26.07 -1.52
N GLU A 31 13.93 -25.35 -0.78
CA GLU A 31 13.63 -24.86 0.57
C GLU A 31 12.51 -23.81 0.55
N ARG A 32 12.53 -22.89 -0.42
CA ARG A 32 11.41 -21.95 -0.63
C ARG A 32 10.16 -22.60 -1.21
N GLY A 33 10.31 -23.66 -2.00
CA GLY A 33 9.20 -24.44 -2.57
C GLY A 33 8.47 -25.30 -1.52
N ARG A 34 9.18 -25.76 -0.48
CA ARG A 34 8.56 -26.43 0.69
C ARG A 34 7.68 -25.51 1.54
N HIS A 35 7.73 -24.20 1.34
CA HIS A 35 6.79 -23.24 1.91
C HIS A 35 5.56 -22.96 1.01
N TYR A 36 5.36 -23.73 -0.07
CA TYR A 36 4.27 -23.54 -1.03
C TYR A 36 3.52 -24.84 -1.42
N VAL A 37 3.22 -25.73 -0.46
CA VAL A 37 2.21 -26.83 -0.54
C VAL A 37 1.94 -27.20 0.94
N ASP A 38 0.79 -27.08 1.60
CA ASP A 38 -0.59 -27.46 1.30
C ASP A 38 -1.52 -26.69 2.29
N ASP A 39 -2.38 -25.79 1.79
CA ASP A 39 -3.36 -25.01 2.58
C ASP A 39 -4.70 -25.78 2.78
N SER A 40 -4.73 -27.09 2.50
CA SER A 40 -5.95 -27.92 2.59
C SER A 40 -5.98 -28.90 3.78
N SER A 41 -4.88 -29.03 4.53
CA SER A 41 -4.79 -29.91 5.71
C SER A 41 -4.84 -29.18 7.07
N LEU A 42 -4.91 -27.84 7.11
CA LEU A 42 -5.00 -27.05 8.34
C LEU A 42 -6.42 -26.88 8.90
N SER A 43 -7.47 -27.37 8.22
CA SER A 43 -8.86 -27.10 8.65
C SER A 43 -9.33 -27.88 9.88
N ASN A 44 -8.61 -28.93 10.30
CA ASN A 44 -9.08 -29.83 11.38
C ASN A 44 -8.17 -29.94 12.61
N THR A 45 -6.97 -29.32 12.63
CA THR A 45 -6.04 -29.46 13.78
C THR A 45 -5.91 -28.19 14.63
N GLU A 46 -6.37 -27.02 14.16
CA GLU A 46 -6.32 -25.76 14.93
C GLU A 46 -7.54 -25.48 15.82
N LYS A 47 -8.56 -26.34 15.84
CA LYS A 47 -9.77 -26.13 16.67
C LYS A 47 -9.60 -26.45 18.15
N THR A 48 -8.42 -26.87 18.61
CA THR A 48 -8.18 -27.30 20.00
C THR A 48 -7.40 -26.29 20.85
N GLY A 49 -7.30 -25.02 20.44
CA GLY A 49 -6.45 -24.02 21.12
C GLY A 49 -7.14 -22.78 21.72
N LEU A 50 -8.43 -22.52 21.49
CA LEU A 50 -9.08 -21.25 21.88
C LEU A 50 -10.24 -21.41 22.88
N GLN A 51 -10.26 -22.48 23.68
CA GLN A 51 -11.20 -22.55 24.81
C GLN A 51 -10.79 -21.52 25.87
N GLY A 52 -11.52 -20.39 25.92
CA GLY A 52 -11.41 -19.37 26.97
C GLY A 52 -10.84 -18.00 26.54
N GLN A 53 -10.40 -17.83 25.30
CA GLN A 53 -9.89 -16.55 24.80
C GLN A 53 -10.95 -15.80 23.96
N LYS A 54 -11.21 -14.53 24.30
CA LYS A 54 -12.19 -13.69 23.57
C LYS A 54 -11.73 -13.47 22.13
N VAL A 55 -12.61 -13.82 21.18
CA VAL A 55 -12.42 -13.55 19.75
C VAL A 55 -13.08 -12.22 19.39
N PHE A 56 -12.34 -11.37 18.70
CA PHE A 56 -12.76 -10.05 18.24
C PHE A 56 -12.96 -10.06 16.73
N HIS A 57 -14.10 -9.51 16.29
CA HIS A 57 -14.42 -9.36 14.87
C HIS A 57 -14.45 -7.88 14.52
N TRP A 58 -13.52 -7.45 13.67
CA TRP A 58 -13.42 -6.07 13.21
C TRP A 58 -13.78 -5.95 11.74
N LYS A 59 -14.42 -4.84 11.40
CA LYS A 59 -14.70 -4.44 10.01
C LYS A 59 -13.72 -3.35 9.63
N LEU A 60 -13.01 -3.57 8.52
CA LEU A 60 -12.12 -2.60 7.91
C LEU A 60 -12.71 -2.18 6.56
N VAL A 61 -12.95 -0.89 6.37
CA VAL A 61 -13.45 -0.34 5.09
C VAL A 61 -12.34 0.39 4.35
N THR A 62 -12.35 0.32 3.02
CA THR A 62 -11.28 0.89 2.19
C THR A 62 -11.82 1.91 1.19
N THR A 63 -11.01 2.92 0.85
CA THR A 63 -11.35 3.88 -0.21
C THR A 63 -11.13 3.32 -1.62
N TRP A 64 -10.67 2.06 -1.72
CA TRP A 64 -10.27 1.39 -2.95
C TRP A 64 -11.28 0.29 -3.31
N PRO A 65 -11.45 -0.05 -4.60
CA PRO A 65 -12.16 -1.27 -4.96
C PRO A 65 -11.50 -2.50 -4.36
N LYS A 66 -12.31 -3.54 -4.15
CA LYS A 66 -11.78 -4.84 -3.73
C LYS A 66 -10.76 -5.35 -4.75
N ASN A 67 -9.66 -5.92 -4.26
CA ASN A 67 -8.55 -6.43 -5.07
C ASN A 67 -7.87 -5.40 -5.99
N PHE A 68 -8.02 -4.10 -5.72
CA PHE A 68 -7.30 -3.08 -6.50
C PHE A 68 -5.77 -3.29 -6.36
N PRO A 69 -5.02 -3.47 -7.46
CA PRO A 69 -3.59 -3.77 -7.40
C PRO A 69 -2.81 -2.73 -6.60
N GLY A 70 -1.88 -3.19 -5.76
CA GLY A 70 -1.17 -2.34 -4.82
C GLY A 70 -2.07 -1.92 -3.64
N LEU A 71 -2.78 -0.80 -3.78
CA LEU A 71 -3.46 -0.12 -2.68
C LEU A 71 -4.61 -0.91 -2.04
N GLY A 72 -5.34 -1.71 -2.82
CA GLY A 72 -6.43 -2.56 -2.33
C GLY A 72 -5.94 -3.88 -1.71
N THR A 73 -4.70 -4.28 -1.99
CA THR A 73 -4.12 -5.52 -1.42
C THR A 73 -3.48 -5.31 -0.05
N ALA A 74 -3.07 -4.08 0.28
CA ALA A 74 -2.46 -3.78 1.57
C ALA A 74 -3.41 -4.05 2.77
N PRO A 75 -4.70 -3.67 2.74
CA PRO A 75 -5.65 -4.01 3.80
C PRO A 75 -5.86 -5.50 4.00
N GLU A 76 -5.87 -6.29 2.91
CA GLU A 76 -6.03 -7.74 2.97
C GLU A 76 -4.80 -8.41 3.58
N LYS A 77 -3.59 -7.93 3.22
CA LYS A 77 -2.33 -8.38 3.84
C LYS A 77 -2.30 -8.05 5.32
N PHE A 78 -2.77 -6.85 5.71
CA PHE A 78 -2.91 -6.47 7.11
C PHE A 78 -3.86 -7.41 7.86
N ALA A 79 -5.05 -7.69 7.29
CA ALA A 79 -6.02 -8.59 7.89
C ALA A 79 -5.44 -10.00 8.11
N LYS A 80 -4.71 -10.55 7.12
CA LYS A 80 -4.02 -11.84 7.25
C LYS A 80 -2.92 -11.81 8.32
N ALA A 81 -2.09 -10.77 8.33
CA ALA A 81 -1.01 -10.63 9.32
C ALA A 81 -1.56 -10.56 10.75
N VAL A 82 -2.62 -9.78 10.97
CA VAL A 82 -3.30 -9.68 12.26
C VAL A 82 -3.89 -11.03 12.68
N ASP A 83 -4.50 -11.77 11.75
CA ASP A 83 -5.05 -13.08 12.04
C ASP A 83 -3.97 -14.06 12.52
N THR A 84 -2.87 -14.15 11.77
CA THR A 84 -1.72 -15.00 12.12
C THR A 84 -1.07 -14.59 13.43
N MET A 85 -0.78 -13.29 13.62
CA MET A 85 -0.13 -12.78 14.84
C MET A 85 -1.01 -12.90 16.08
N SER A 86 -2.34 -12.84 15.91
CA SER A 86 -3.29 -12.96 17.02
C SER A 86 -3.68 -14.41 17.33
N GLN A 87 -3.19 -15.38 16.56
CA GLN A 87 -3.61 -16.80 16.61
C GLN A 87 -5.13 -16.93 16.50
N GLY A 88 -5.75 -16.22 15.55
CA GLY A 88 -7.20 -16.28 15.34
C GLY A 88 -8.05 -15.44 16.28
N ARG A 89 -7.47 -14.77 17.28
CA ARG A 89 -8.23 -13.96 18.24
C ARG A 89 -8.74 -12.65 17.68
N LEU A 90 -8.10 -12.07 16.68
CA LEU A 90 -8.57 -10.85 16.02
C LEU A 90 -8.77 -11.15 14.54
N LYS A 91 -10.04 -11.23 14.14
CA LYS A 91 -10.45 -11.45 12.76
C LYS A 91 -10.87 -10.11 12.16
N VAL A 92 -10.13 -9.63 11.17
CA VAL A 92 -10.44 -8.40 10.43
C VAL A 92 -11.06 -8.76 9.09
N ARG A 93 -12.28 -8.29 8.82
CA ARG A 93 -12.93 -8.43 7.51
C ARG A 93 -12.82 -7.13 6.73
N VAL A 94 -12.20 -7.21 5.56
CA VAL A 94 -12.01 -6.07 4.65
C VAL A 94 -13.22 -5.89 3.74
N TYR A 95 -13.67 -4.66 3.59
CA TYR A 95 -14.74 -4.23 2.69
C TYR A 95 -14.20 -3.23 1.68
N GLY A 96 -14.50 -3.48 0.40
CA GLY A 96 -14.16 -2.59 -0.70
C GLY A 96 -14.98 -1.29 -0.67
N ALA A 97 -14.52 -0.30 -1.42
CA ALA A 97 -15.25 0.94 -1.66
C ALA A 97 -16.66 0.64 -2.19
N GLY A 98 -17.68 1.15 -1.49
CA GLY A 98 -19.09 0.98 -1.86
C GLY A 98 -19.76 -0.30 -1.35
N GLU A 99 -19.04 -1.25 -0.76
CA GLU A 99 -19.66 -2.47 -0.20
C GLU A 99 -20.40 -2.21 1.11
N LEU A 100 -19.82 -1.37 1.98
CA LEU A 100 -20.41 -1.02 3.28
C LEU A 100 -20.57 0.49 3.43
N VAL A 101 -19.59 1.25 2.94
CA VAL A 101 -19.59 2.71 2.97
C VAL A 101 -19.11 3.26 1.63
N PRO A 102 -19.59 4.44 1.21
CA PRO A 102 -19.03 5.13 0.05
C PRO A 102 -17.53 5.35 0.21
N ALA A 103 -16.77 5.39 -0.89
CA ALA A 103 -15.31 5.52 -0.87
C ALA A 103 -14.81 6.72 -0.04
N MET A 104 -15.50 7.86 -0.09
CA MET A 104 -15.16 9.07 0.67
C MET A 104 -15.84 9.13 2.05
N GLY A 105 -16.61 8.11 2.43
CA GLY A 105 -17.28 8.01 3.73
C GLY A 105 -16.48 7.25 4.79
N VAL A 106 -15.29 6.73 4.44
CA VAL A 106 -14.46 5.90 5.33
C VAL A 106 -14.10 6.63 6.62
N PHE A 107 -13.70 7.90 6.55
CA PHE A 107 -13.33 8.69 7.72
C PHE A 107 -14.48 8.82 8.73
N ASP A 108 -15.66 9.21 8.25
CA ASP A 108 -16.83 9.41 9.10
C ASP A 108 -17.33 8.10 9.69
N ALA A 109 -17.26 7.00 8.94
CA ALA A 109 -17.69 5.69 9.40
C ALA A 109 -16.83 5.16 10.57
N VAL A 110 -15.51 5.40 10.53
CA VAL A 110 -14.60 5.03 11.63
C VAL A 110 -14.76 6.00 12.80
N SER A 111 -14.84 7.31 12.53
CA SER A 111 -15.00 8.35 13.56
C SER A 111 -16.27 8.14 14.39
N ALA A 112 -17.37 7.76 13.73
CA ALA A 112 -18.64 7.43 14.36
C ALA A 112 -18.66 6.06 15.08
N GLY A 113 -17.62 5.23 14.91
CA GLY A 113 -17.55 3.89 15.50
C GLY A 113 -18.40 2.81 14.81
N SER A 114 -19.02 3.12 13.66
CA SER A 114 -19.79 2.15 12.86
C SER A 114 -18.93 1.00 12.33
N VAL A 115 -17.65 1.27 12.10
CA VAL A 115 -16.61 0.30 11.73
C VAL A 115 -15.34 0.58 12.52
N GLN A 116 -14.54 -0.46 12.78
CA GLN A 116 -13.39 -0.36 13.69
C GLN A 116 -12.14 0.21 13.01
N ALA A 117 -12.00 0.04 11.69
CA ALA A 117 -10.84 0.50 10.95
C ALA A 117 -11.18 0.99 9.54
N GLY A 118 -10.34 1.89 9.04
CA GLY A 118 -10.44 2.44 7.69
C GLY A 118 -9.07 2.51 7.04
N HIS A 119 -9.02 2.32 5.71
CA HIS A 119 -7.79 2.46 4.94
C HIS A 119 -8.00 3.37 3.72
N GLY A 120 -7.16 4.40 3.61
CA GLY A 120 -7.22 5.39 2.55
C GLY A 120 -6.09 6.41 2.67
N GLY A 121 -6.08 7.42 1.79
CA GLY A 121 -5.12 8.53 1.86
C GLY A 121 -5.62 9.67 2.75
N ALA A 122 -4.77 10.18 3.64
CA ALA A 122 -5.11 11.26 4.57
C ALA A 122 -5.52 12.56 3.85
N TYR A 123 -4.92 12.84 2.69
CA TYR A 123 -5.23 13.98 1.83
C TYR A 123 -6.69 14.06 1.31
N TYR A 124 -7.49 13.00 1.42
CA TYR A 124 -8.91 13.00 1.03
C TYR A 124 -9.76 13.72 2.07
N TRP A 125 -9.27 13.77 3.31
CA TRP A 125 -9.94 14.38 4.45
C TRP A 125 -9.62 15.86 4.60
N LYS A 126 -8.93 16.47 3.62
CA LYS A 126 -8.55 17.88 3.64
C LYS A 126 -9.73 18.82 3.94
N GLY A 127 -10.94 18.49 3.44
CA GLY A 127 -12.15 19.28 3.70
C GLY A 127 -12.62 19.26 5.16
N LYS A 128 -12.17 18.27 5.95
CA LYS A 128 -12.46 18.15 7.39
C LYS A 128 -11.27 18.64 8.23
N ILE A 129 -10.07 18.22 7.82
CA ILE A 129 -8.80 18.53 8.48
C ILE A 129 -7.85 19.08 7.42
N PRO A 130 -7.69 20.40 7.31
CA PRO A 130 -6.78 21.00 6.31
C PRO A 130 -5.35 20.46 6.42
N ALA A 131 -4.88 20.20 7.64
CA ALA A 131 -3.55 19.65 7.91
C ALA A 131 -3.37 18.16 7.51
N SER A 132 -4.45 17.43 7.18
CA SER A 132 -4.34 15.99 6.87
C SER A 132 -3.51 15.71 5.61
N ILE A 133 -3.33 16.71 4.74
CA ILE A 133 -2.51 16.63 3.53
C ILE A 133 -1.05 16.29 3.83
N PHE A 134 -0.51 16.80 4.95
CA PHE A 134 0.90 16.65 5.30
C PHE A 134 1.26 15.19 5.63
N PHE A 135 0.28 14.40 6.08
CA PHE A 135 0.48 12.98 6.42
C PHE A 135 0.30 12.03 5.21
N THR A 136 0.06 12.56 4.00
CA THR A 136 0.13 11.76 2.77
C THR A 136 1.36 12.14 1.95
N THR A 137 1.38 13.35 1.41
CA THR A 137 2.50 13.93 0.67
C THR A 137 2.18 15.37 0.30
N VAL A 138 3.20 16.17 0.03
CA VAL A 138 3.09 17.52 -0.52
C VAL A 138 3.92 17.62 -1.81
N PRO A 139 3.50 18.42 -2.81
CA PRO A 139 4.32 18.69 -3.98
C PRO A 139 5.72 19.16 -3.58
N PHE A 140 6.75 18.58 -4.20
CA PHE A 140 8.16 18.84 -3.88
C PHE A 140 8.55 18.53 -2.43
N GLY A 141 7.79 17.65 -1.76
CA GLY A 141 8.08 17.20 -0.41
C GLY A 141 9.02 15.98 -0.35
N MET A 142 8.95 15.29 0.78
CA MET A 142 9.76 14.12 1.09
C MET A 142 9.48 12.92 0.18
N ASN A 143 10.52 12.15 -0.12
CA ASN A 143 10.38 10.82 -0.71
C ASN A 143 9.85 9.79 0.31
N ALA A 144 9.64 8.54 -0.12
CA ALA A 144 9.06 7.51 0.75
C ALA A 144 9.91 7.18 1.99
N GLN A 145 11.24 7.18 1.87
CA GLN A 145 12.15 6.89 2.98
C GLN A 145 12.18 8.05 3.98
N GLU A 146 12.28 9.28 3.48
CA GLU A 146 12.26 10.50 4.28
C GLU A 146 10.92 10.67 5.02
N MET A 147 9.79 10.42 4.34
CA MET A 147 8.46 10.48 4.96
C MET A 147 8.34 9.46 6.09
N ASN A 148 8.79 8.22 5.89
CA ASN A 148 8.80 7.21 6.94
C ASN A 148 9.75 7.60 8.08
N GLY A 149 10.92 8.17 7.78
CA GLY A 149 11.85 8.70 8.77
C GLY A 149 11.21 9.78 9.63
N TRP A 150 10.53 10.74 9.02
CA TRP A 150 9.81 11.80 9.73
C TRP A 150 8.64 11.26 10.56
N LEU A 151 7.83 10.35 10.01
CA LEU A 151 6.69 9.78 10.74
C LEU A 151 7.15 9.00 11.97
N TYR A 152 8.12 8.10 11.84
CA TYR A 152 8.52 7.20 12.93
C TYR A 152 9.60 7.76 13.87
N HIS A 153 10.42 8.70 13.41
CA HIS A 153 11.55 9.23 14.18
C HIS A 153 11.59 10.76 14.29
N GLY A 154 10.80 11.48 13.48
CA GLY A 154 10.78 12.94 13.43
C GLY A 154 9.55 13.59 14.07
N GLY A 155 8.76 12.85 14.84
CA GLY A 155 7.56 13.38 15.52
C GLY A 155 6.30 13.44 14.64
N GLY A 156 6.35 12.94 13.41
CA GLY A 156 5.23 13.04 12.47
C GLY A 156 4.00 12.23 12.90
N MET A 157 4.20 11.08 13.56
CA MET A 157 3.08 10.27 14.07
C MET A 157 2.34 10.94 15.24
N GLU A 158 3.06 11.65 16.11
CA GLU A 158 2.51 12.38 17.24
C GLU A 158 1.62 13.53 16.75
N LEU A 159 2.14 14.33 15.81
CA LEU A 159 1.38 15.40 15.16
C LEU A 159 0.15 14.84 14.44
N TRP A 160 0.27 13.68 13.80
CA TRP A 160 -0.86 13.05 13.11
C TRP A 160 -1.95 12.65 14.10
N ARG A 161 -1.58 12.02 15.22
CA ARG A 161 -2.52 11.63 16.28
C ARG A 161 -3.18 12.83 16.93
N GLU A 162 -2.45 13.89 17.21
CA GLU A 162 -2.99 15.13 17.77
C GLU A 162 -4.10 15.71 16.89
N VAL A 163 -3.83 15.82 15.59
CA VAL A 163 -4.77 16.38 14.62
C VAL A 163 -6.02 15.49 14.43
N TYR A 164 -5.88 14.18 14.62
CA TYR A 164 -6.97 13.21 14.45
C TYR A 164 -7.76 12.93 15.74
N ALA A 165 -7.20 13.26 16.91
CA ALA A 165 -7.81 13.02 18.21
C ALA A 165 -9.24 13.62 18.37
N PRO A 166 -9.54 14.86 17.90
CA PRO A 166 -10.89 15.41 17.97
C PRO A 166 -11.96 14.59 17.23
N PHE A 167 -11.54 13.73 16.30
CA PHE A 167 -12.41 12.88 15.51
C PHE A 167 -12.49 11.45 16.04
N ASN A 168 -11.92 11.17 17.22
CA ASN A 168 -11.86 9.82 17.80
C ASN A 168 -11.16 8.81 16.87
N LEU A 169 -10.10 9.26 16.19
CA LEU A 169 -9.34 8.45 15.25
C LEU A 169 -7.89 8.31 15.70
N ILE A 170 -7.34 7.10 15.55
CA ILE A 170 -5.92 6.83 15.74
C ILE A 170 -5.32 6.50 14.38
N PRO A 171 -4.56 7.41 13.76
CA PRO A 171 -3.92 7.16 12.48
C PRO A 171 -2.69 6.28 12.62
N PHE A 172 -2.38 5.54 11.55
CA PHE A 172 -1.16 4.76 11.36
C PHE A 172 -0.73 4.82 9.90
N ALA A 173 0.59 4.85 9.66
CA ALA A 173 1.13 4.70 8.32
C ALA A 173 0.98 3.24 7.86
N ALA A 174 0.27 3.04 6.74
CA ALA A 174 -0.11 1.70 6.26
C ALA A 174 0.34 1.41 4.82
N GLY A 175 1.27 2.21 4.28
CA GLY A 175 1.85 1.99 2.96
C GLY A 175 2.34 3.28 2.30
N ASN A 176 3.20 3.14 1.30
CA ASN A 176 3.69 4.25 0.49
C ASN A 176 3.84 3.79 -0.97
N THR A 177 3.39 4.60 -1.93
CA THR A 177 3.48 4.27 -3.37
C THR A 177 4.83 4.63 -3.99
N GLY A 178 5.69 5.33 -3.26
CA GLY A 178 6.85 6.00 -3.83
C GLY A 178 6.43 7.19 -4.71
N VAL A 179 7.33 7.59 -5.60
CA VAL A 179 7.08 8.67 -6.57
C VAL A 179 5.95 8.25 -7.51
N GLN A 180 4.90 9.07 -7.57
CA GLN A 180 3.78 8.85 -8.49
C GLN A 180 4.08 9.49 -9.84
N MET A 181 3.56 8.87 -10.90
CA MET A 181 3.58 9.46 -12.24
C MET A 181 2.67 10.71 -12.27
N ALA A 182 3.04 11.69 -13.11
CA ALA A 182 2.36 12.99 -13.18
C ALA A 182 0.91 12.93 -13.70
N GLY A 183 0.49 11.79 -14.27
CA GLY A 183 -0.88 11.57 -14.73
C GLY A 183 -0.92 11.08 -16.17
N TRP A 184 -2.13 11.03 -16.70
CA TRP A 184 -2.42 10.67 -18.09
C TRP A 184 -3.15 11.84 -18.74
N PHE A 185 -2.65 12.29 -19.88
CA PHE A 185 -3.17 13.45 -20.59
C PHE A 185 -3.57 13.04 -22.01
N ASN A 186 -4.65 13.63 -22.52
CA ASN A 186 -5.11 13.42 -23.90
C ASN A 186 -4.44 14.39 -24.89
N LYS A 187 -3.63 15.33 -24.40
CA LYS A 187 -2.85 16.29 -25.16
C LYS A 187 -1.47 16.42 -24.54
N GLU A 188 -0.49 16.79 -25.35
CA GLU A 188 0.85 17.13 -24.86
C GLU A 188 0.81 18.43 -24.05
N ILE A 189 1.67 18.53 -23.04
CA ILE A 189 1.83 19.69 -22.17
C ILE A 189 3.28 20.15 -22.30
N ASN A 190 3.51 21.22 -23.06
CA ASN A 190 4.85 21.74 -23.34
C ASN A 190 5.10 23.08 -22.62
N SER A 191 4.04 23.76 -22.20
CA SER A 191 4.08 25.05 -21.53
C SER A 191 3.06 25.13 -20.39
N VAL A 192 3.21 26.12 -19.52
CA VAL A 192 2.23 26.39 -18.44
C VAL A 192 0.87 26.80 -19.01
N ASP A 193 0.84 27.45 -20.17
CA ASP A 193 -0.40 27.88 -20.81
C ASP A 193 -1.28 26.70 -21.24
N ASP A 194 -0.68 25.54 -21.54
CA ASP A 194 -1.42 24.32 -21.89
C ASP A 194 -2.27 23.77 -20.74
N ILE A 195 -1.99 24.19 -19.50
CA ILE A 195 -2.73 23.77 -18.30
C ILE A 195 -4.05 24.54 -18.16
N LYS A 196 -4.15 25.74 -18.74
CA LYS A 196 -5.33 26.61 -18.61
C LYS A 196 -6.58 25.91 -19.17
N GLY A 197 -7.63 25.84 -18.35
CA GLY A 197 -8.89 25.18 -18.68
C GLY A 197 -8.85 23.64 -18.69
N LEU A 198 -7.70 23.02 -18.44
CA LEU A 198 -7.59 21.56 -18.42
C LEU A 198 -8.17 20.98 -17.13
N LYS A 199 -9.18 20.12 -17.30
CA LYS A 199 -9.80 19.36 -16.20
C LYS A 199 -8.94 18.14 -15.91
N MET A 200 -8.43 18.04 -14.69
CA MET A 200 -7.59 16.92 -14.27
C MET A 200 -8.09 16.37 -12.93
N ARG A 201 -8.17 15.04 -12.84
CA ARG A 201 -8.35 14.38 -11.54
C ARG A 201 -7.02 14.40 -10.81
N ILE A 202 -6.91 15.23 -9.78
CA ILE A 202 -5.70 15.36 -8.95
C ILE A 202 -6.10 15.67 -7.50
N PRO A 203 -5.93 14.71 -6.57
CA PRO A 203 -6.25 14.91 -5.16
C PRO A 203 -5.11 15.65 -4.41
N GLY A 204 -5.40 16.04 -3.16
CA GLY A 204 -4.41 16.66 -2.27
C GLY A 204 -4.02 18.09 -2.64
N SER A 205 -2.88 18.55 -2.12
CA SER A 205 -2.35 19.90 -2.38
C SER A 205 -1.89 20.09 -3.83
N GLY A 206 -1.60 19.01 -4.57
CA GLY A 206 -1.34 19.08 -6.01
C GLY A 206 -2.50 19.70 -6.80
N GLY A 207 -3.74 19.48 -6.37
CA GLY A 207 -4.91 20.09 -7.00
C GLY A 207 -5.01 21.61 -6.81
N GLU A 208 -4.49 22.15 -5.70
CA GLU A 208 -4.42 23.60 -5.51
C GLU A 208 -3.36 24.22 -6.41
N VAL A 209 -2.20 23.59 -6.52
CA VAL A 209 -1.14 24.02 -7.44
C VAL A 209 -1.69 24.01 -8.88
N TRP A 210 -2.36 22.93 -9.28
CA TRP A 210 -3.00 22.81 -10.59
C TRP A 210 -4.02 23.93 -10.85
N SER A 211 -4.85 24.23 -9.85
CA SER A 211 -5.88 25.26 -9.97
C SER A 211 -5.28 26.67 -10.08
N ARG A 212 -4.17 26.94 -9.38
CA ARG A 212 -3.44 28.22 -9.49
C ARG A 212 -2.78 28.42 -10.86
N LEU A 213 -2.45 27.34 -11.55
CA LEU A 213 -1.95 27.37 -12.93
C LEU A 213 -3.07 27.55 -13.98
N GLY A 214 -4.34 27.67 -13.55
CA GLY A 214 -5.50 27.88 -14.41
C GLY A 214 -6.20 26.60 -14.85
N GLY A 215 -5.78 25.44 -14.37
CA GLY A 215 -6.47 24.17 -14.57
C GLY A 215 -7.66 23.99 -13.63
N ALA A 216 -8.48 22.97 -13.86
CA ALA A 216 -9.59 22.60 -12.98
C ALA A 216 -9.32 21.25 -12.31
N ALA A 217 -8.99 21.29 -11.02
CA ALA A 217 -8.74 20.08 -10.23
C ALA A 217 -10.05 19.42 -9.78
N ILE A 218 -10.18 18.11 -10.02
CA ILE A 218 -11.33 17.32 -9.62
C ILE A 218 -10.87 16.25 -8.61
N ASN A 219 -11.50 16.20 -7.44
CA ASN A 219 -11.25 15.16 -6.46
C ASN A 219 -12.23 13.99 -6.64
N LEU A 220 -11.74 12.84 -7.12
CA LEU A 220 -12.54 11.62 -7.32
C LEU A 220 -11.87 10.40 -6.69
N PRO A 221 -12.63 9.39 -6.23
CA PRO A 221 -12.08 8.08 -5.89
C PRO A 221 -11.32 7.48 -7.06
N GLY A 222 -10.22 6.76 -6.79
CA GLY A 222 -9.33 6.23 -7.85
C GLY A 222 -10.04 5.33 -8.88
N ALA A 223 -11.04 4.58 -8.44
CA ALA A 223 -11.83 3.69 -9.30
C ALA A 223 -12.70 4.41 -10.33
N SER A 224 -13.11 5.64 -10.02
CA SER A 224 -14.03 6.43 -10.87
C SER A 224 -13.31 7.19 -11.98
N CYS A 225 -11.98 7.12 -12.05
CA CYS A 225 -11.18 7.82 -13.06
C CYS A 225 -11.33 7.21 -14.46
N ILE A 226 -11.20 5.88 -14.58
CA ILE A 226 -11.18 5.19 -15.89
C ILE A 226 -12.45 5.46 -16.72
N PRO A 227 -13.68 5.38 -16.17
CA PRO A 227 -14.89 5.62 -16.95
C PRO A 227 -15.06 7.08 -17.40
N ARG A 228 -14.43 8.04 -16.70
CA ARG A 228 -14.55 9.49 -16.96
C ARG A 228 -13.43 10.07 -17.81
N CYS A 229 -12.38 9.30 -18.08
CA CYS A 229 -11.29 9.69 -18.98
C CYS A 229 -11.53 9.29 -20.45
N LYS A 230 -12.76 8.90 -20.83
CA LYS A 230 -13.08 8.66 -22.23
C LYS A 230 -13.09 9.99 -22.99
N PRO A 231 -12.45 10.08 -24.18
CA PRO A 231 -12.68 11.22 -25.06
C PRO A 231 -14.19 11.29 -25.36
N ALA A 232 -14.73 12.51 -25.34
CA ALA A 232 -16.07 12.79 -25.86
C ALA A 232 -16.11 12.51 -27.37
#